data_AF-A0A350YC94-F1
#
_entry.id   AF-A0A350YC94-F1
#
_cell.length_a   1.000
_cell.length_b   1.000
_cell.length_c   1.000
_cell.angle_alpha   90.00
_cell.angle_beta   90.00
_cell.angle_gamma   90.00
#
_symmetry.space_group_name_H-M   'P 1'
#
loop_
_entity.id
_entity.type
_entity.pdbx_description
1 polymer ?
#
loop_
_entity_poly.entity_id
_entity_poly.type
_entity_poly.pdbx_seq_one_letter_code
_entity_poly.pdbx_strand_id
1 'polypeptide(L)'
;MSFDLAGETVKTLKDKQPELFKSGQGKRFMLLGAEGEKATKGGTGLMLSLVEFDREKAIASLVEGKPVIPVWLDVIYQLLTIKLAD
;
A
#
# COMPACT_ATOMS: atom_id res chain seq x y z
N MET A 1 3.13 7.80 -16.27
CA MET A 1 1.85 7.44 -15.62
C MET A 1 0.75 8.16 -16.38
N SER A 2 -0.29 7.46 -16.83
CA SER A 2 -1.46 8.07 -17.49
C SER A 2 -2.59 8.32 -16.50
N PHE A 3 -3.41 9.34 -16.76
CA PHE A 3 -4.62 9.60 -15.96
C PHE A 3 -5.61 8.43 -16.00
N ASP A 4 -5.68 7.71 -17.12
CA ASP A 4 -6.55 6.54 -17.27
C ASP A 4 -6.16 5.40 -16.31
N LEU A 5 -4.87 5.12 -16.18
CA LEU A 5 -4.36 4.10 -15.24
C LEU A 5 -4.65 4.49 -13.79
N ALA A 6 -4.53 5.77 -13.46
CA ALA A 6 -4.89 6.28 -12.13
C ALA A 6 -6.40 6.13 -11.88
N GLY A 7 -7.24 6.45 -12.86
CA GLY A 7 -8.69 6.29 -12.80
C GLY A 7 -9.12 4.83 -12.60
N GLU A 8 -8.56 3.90 -13.36
CA GLU A 8 -8.80 2.46 -13.18
C GLU A 8 -8.34 1.95 -11.81
N THR A 9 -7.20 2.44 -11.33
CA THR A 9 -6.66 2.07 -10.01
C THR A 9 -7.59 2.54 -8.90
N VAL A 10 -8.09 3.78 -8.97
CA VAL A 10 -9.04 4.32 -7.99
C VAL A 10 -10.37 3.58 -8.05
N LYS A 11 -10.88 3.26 -9.24
CA LYS A 11 -12.11 2.49 -9.40
C LYS A 11 -11.98 1.10 -8.76
N THR A 12 -10.90 0.39 -9.09
CA THR A 12 -10.59 -0.92 -8.49
C THR A 12 -10.46 -0.83 -6.97
N LEU A 13 -9.87 0.25 -6.45
CA LEU A 13 -9.75 0.46 -5.01
C LEU A 13 -11.12 0.72 -4.36
N LYS A 14 -11.99 1.50 -4.99
CA LYS A 14 -13.38 1.73 -4.52
C LYS A 14 -14.18 0.44 -4.48
N ASP A 15 -14.01 -0.42 -5.48
CA ASP A 15 -14.71 -1.71 -5.56
C ASP A 15 -14.21 -2.69 -4.49
N LYS A 16 -12.90 -2.72 -4.21
CA LYS A 16 -12.29 -3.63 -3.22
C LYS A 16 -12.35 -3.13 -1.78
N GLN A 17 -12.41 -1.81 -1.58
CA GLN A 17 -12.36 -1.14 -0.28
C GLN A 17 -13.45 -0.06 -0.19
N PRO A 18 -14.75 -0.41 -0.30
CA PRO A 18 -15.81 0.60 -0.27
C PRO A 18 -15.86 1.36 1.07
N GLU A 19 -15.51 0.70 2.17
CA GLU A 19 -15.51 1.28 3.52
C GLU A 19 -14.51 2.42 3.68
N LEU A 20 -13.36 2.36 2.99
CA LEU A 20 -12.37 3.43 2.97
C LEU A 20 -13.00 4.77 2.54
N PHE A 21 -13.92 4.74 1.58
CA PHE A 21 -14.59 5.92 1.05
C PHE A 21 -15.90 6.28 1.76
N LYS A 22 -16.48 5.36 2.53
CA LYS A 22 -17.76 5.55 3.23
C LYS A 22 -17.58 5.96 4.69
N SER A 23 -16.80 5.20 5.45
CA SER A 23 -16.57 5.41 6.88
C SER A 23 -15.25 6.11 7.17
N GLY A 24 -14.39 6.26 6.15
CA GLY A 24 -13.02 6.75 6.32
C GLY A 24 -12.11 5.74 7.02
N GLN A 25 -12.60 4.52 7.31
CA GLN A 25 -11.83 3.44 7.91
C GLN A 25 -11.49 2.42 6.82
N GLY A 26 -10.21 2.37 6.46
CA GLY A 26 -9.67 1.41 5.49
C GLY A 26 -9.13 0.16 6.18
N LYS A 27 -8.96 -0.92 5.41
CA LYS A 27 -8.14 -2.02 5.90
C LYS A 27 -6.69 -1.55 6.08
N ARG A 28 -6.01 -2.16 7.05
CA ARG A 28 -4.57 -1.94 7.25
C ARG A 28 -3.80 -2.76 6.22
N PHE A 29 -2.83 -2.16 5.57
CA PHE A 29 -1.92 -2.84 4.65
C PHE A 29 -0.48 -2.74 5.16
N MET A 30 0.40 -3.54 4.57
CA MET A 30 1.85 -3.42 4.73
C MET A 30 2.58 -3.74 3.44
N LEU A 31 3.73 -3.10 3.26
CA LEU A 31 4.71 -3.46 2.25
C LEU A 31 5.72 -4.42 2.87
N LEU A 32 5.80 -5.64 2.34
CA LEU A 32 6.79 -6.63 2.73
C LEU A 32 7.93 -6.70 1.70
N GLY A 33 9.17 -6.77 2.18
CA GLY A 33 10.32 -7.10 1.35
C GLY A 33 10.23 -8.52 0.78
N ALA A 34 10.29 -8.64 -0.55
CA ALA A 34 10.37 -9.91 -1.27
C ALA A 34 11.79 -10.12 -1.82
N GLU A 35 12.34 -11.32 -1.64
CA GLU A 35 13.59 -11.76 -2.28
C GLU A 35 13.25 -12.50 -3.59
N GLY A 36 13.81 -12.07 -4.73
CA GLY A 36 13.64 -12.76 -6.03
C GLY A 36 13.88 -11.91 -7.30
N GLU A 37 14.18 -12.59 -8.42
CA GLU A 37 14.80 -12.15 -9.70
C GLU A 37 14.23 -10.91 -10.42
N LYS A 38 13.12 -10.31 -10.00
CA LYS A 38 12.56 -9.10 -10.62
C LYS A 38 13.10 -7.80 -10.01
N ALA A 39 14.25 -7.85 -9.35
CA ALA A 39 15.00 -6.69 -8.87
C ALA A 39 15.70 -5.91 -10.01
N THR A 40 14.97 -5.55 -11.07
CA THR A 40 15.40 -4.59 -12.10
C THR A 40 14.13 -3.85 -12.56
N LYS A 41 13.96 -2.56 -12.31
CA LYS A 41 14.71 -1.46 -12.90
C LYS A 41 14.66 -0.23 -11.98
N GLY A 42 15.85 0.25 -11.57
CA GLY A 42 16.02 1.60 -11.04
C GLY A 42 16.24 1.71 -9.52
N GLY A 43 17.42 1.25 -9.04
CA GLY A 43 17.99 1.66 -7.75
C GLY A 43 17.49 0.90 -6.52
N THR A 44 18.41 0.22 -5.82
CA THR A 44 18.24 -0.48 -4.54
C THR A 44 17.24 -1.65 -4.52
N GLY A 45 17.68 -2.77 -5.12
CA GLY A 45 17.51 -4.21 -4.78
C GLY A 45 16.40 -4.78 -3.88
N LEU A 46 15.32 -4.07 -3.57
CA LEU A 46 14.32 -4.51 -2.60
C LEU A 46 12.92 -4.33 -3.21
N MET A 47 12.34 -5.44 -3.69
CA MET A 47 10.96 -5.43 -4.15
C MET A 47 10.01 -5.43 -2.95
N LEU A 48 9.16 -4.43 -2.87
CA LEU A 48 8.14 -4.34 -1.84
C LEU A 48 6.79 -4.79 -2.40
N SER A 49 6.16 -5.76 -1.74
CA SER A 49 4.83 -6.26 -2.08
C SER A 49 3.78 -5.70 -1.11
N LEU A 50 2.74 -5.05 -1.63
CA LEU A 50 1.63 -4.53 -0.84
C LEU A 50 0.64 -5.67 -0.52
N VAL A 51 0.49 -5.97 0.76
CA VAL A 51 -0.40 -7.04 1.27
C VAL A 51 -1.27 -6.51 2.42
N GLU A 52 -2.38 -7.19 2.72
CA GLU A 52 -3.17 -6.89 3.93
C GLU A 52 -2.31 -7.09 5.17
N PHE A 53 -2.44 -6.19 6.15
CA PHE A 53 -1.62 -6.21 7.35
C PHE A 53 -1.90 -7.48 8.15
N ASP A 54 -0.84 -8.24 8.36
CA ASP A 54 -0.84 -9.47 9.14
C ASP A 54 0.27 -9.34 10.18
N ARG A 55 -0.12 -9.32 11.45
CA ARG A 55 0.80 -9.09 12.56
C ARG A 55 1.88 -10.17 12.65
N GLU A 56 1.51 -11.43 12.44
CA GLU A 56 2.44 -12.55 12.57
C GLU A 56 3.46 -12.53 11.44
N LYS A 57 3.00 -12.31 10.21
CA LYS A 57 3.89 -12.18 9.04
C LYS A 57 4.80 -10.94 9.13
N ALA A 58 4.29 -9.84 9.66
CA ALA A 58 5.09 -8.64 9.90
C ALA A 58 6.22 -8.91 10.89
N ILE A 59 5.91 -9.55 12.02
CA ILE A 59 6.91 -9.91 13.04
C ILE A 59 7.93 -10.90 12.46
N ALA A 60 7.47 -11.94 11.76
CA ALA A 60 8.37 -12.91 11.13
C ALA A 60 9.34 -12.25 10.15
N SER A 61 8.83 -11.37 9.28
CA SER A 61 9.66 -10.65 8.31
C SER A 61 10.69 -9.73 8.98
N LEU A 62 10.30 -9.04 10.05
CA LEU A 62 11.23 -8.21 10.84
C LEU A 62 12.31 -9.04 11.53
N VAL A 63 11.95 -10.22 12.08
CA VAL A 63 12.91 -11.16 12.68
C VAL A 63 13.90 -11.67 11.65
N GLU A 64 13.47 -11.89 10.40
CA GLU A 64 14.31 -12.25 9.26
C GLU A 64 15.16 -11.09 8.72
N GLY A 65 15.07 -9.89 9.31
CA GLY A 65 15.80 -8.70 8.85
C GLY A 65 15.23 -8.08 7.57
N LYS A 66 14.04 -8.51 7.14
CA LYS A 66 13.35 -7.97 5.96
C LYS A 66 12.58 -6.70 6.33
N PRO A 67 12.52 -5.71 5.44
CA PRO A 67 11.78 -4.49 5.71
C PRO A 67 10.27 -4.75 5.70
N VAL A 68 9.59 -4.12 6.66
CA VAL A 68 8.14 -4.09 6.78
C VAL A 68 7.71 -2.64 6.96
N ILE A 69 6.90 -2.12 6.03
CA ILE A 69 6.38 -0.75 6.10
C ILE A 69 4.87 -0.81 6.24
N PRO A 70 4.28 -0.39 7.37
CA PRO A 70 2.83 -0.30 7.49
C PRO A 70 2.27 0.79 6.57
N VAL A 71 1.16 0.52 5.89
CA VAL A 71 0.48 1.44 4.98
C VAL A 71 -0.96 1.62 5.42
N TRP A 72 -1.32 2.86 5.75
CA TRP A 72 -2.65 3.26 6.20
C TRP A 72 -3.31 4.12 5.13
N LEU A 73 -4.08 3.47 4.25
CA LEU A 73 -4.70 4.11 3.10
C LEU A 73 -5.75 5.16 3.52
N ASP A 74 -6.40 4.96 4.66
CA ASP A 74 -7.32 5.91 5.29
C ASP A 74 -6.63 7.22 5.65
N VAL A 75 -5.49 7.14 6.33
CA VAL A 75 -4.72 8.34 6.71
C VAL A 75 -4.21 9.07 5.47
N ILE A 76 -3.70 8.32 4.48
CA ILE A 76 -3.24 8.90 3.21
C ILE A 76 -4.41 9.57 2.48
N TYR A 77 -5.56 8.90 2.38
CA TYR A 77 -6.74 9.42 1.71
C TYR A 77 -7.24 10.71 2.36
N GLN A 78 -7.38 10.74 3.69
CA GLN A 78 -7.80 11.93 4.44
C GLN A 78 -6.83 13.11 4.22
N LEU A 79 -5.52 12.86 4.29
CA LEU A 79 -4.51 13.90 4.05
C LEU A 79 -4.58 14.46 2.62
N LEU A 80 -4.82 13.61 1.64
CA LEU A 80 -5.00 14.03 0.25
C LEU A 80 -6.28 14.84 0.07
N THR A 81 -7.39 14.41 0.68
CA THR A 81 -8.65 15.15 0.63
C THR A 81 -8.50 16.55 1.21
N ILE A 82 -7.79 16.70 2.34
CA ILE A 82 -7.49 18.00 2.94
C ILE A 82 -6.66 18.86 1.97
N LYS A 83 -5.56 18.31 1.44
CA LYS A 83 -4.65 19.04 0.54
C LYS A 83 -5.26 19.44 -0.80
N LEU A 84 -6.29 18.74 -1.27
CA LEU A 84 -6.96 19.00 -2.55
C LEU A 84 -8.23 19.85 -2.39
N ALA A 85 -8.64 20.15 -1.15
CA ALA A 85 -9.75 21.04 -0.85
C ALA A 85 -9.33 22.53 -0.79
N ASP A 86 -8.01 22.78 -0.68
CA ASP A 86 -7.36 24.08 -0.91
C ASP A 86 -6.99 24.25 -2.39
#